data_AF-A0AAU6JQB3-F1
#
_entry.id   AF-A0AAU6JQB3-F1
#
_cell.length_a   1.000
_cell.length_b   1.000
_cell.length_c   1.000
_cell.angle_alpha   90.00
_cell.angle_beta   90.00
_cell.angle_gamma   90.00
#
_symmetry.space_group_name_H-M   'P 1'
#
loop_
_entity.id
_entity.type
_entity.pdbx_description
1 polymer ?
#
loop_
_entity_poly.entity_id
_entity_poly.type
_entity_poly.pdbx_seq_one_letter_code
_entity_poly.pdbx_strand_id
1 'polypeptide(L)'
;MPTSPDSSTSPDSQPQDTSEQAAWRVRVQALASAADGIRQASDRWDAVSDSYCDEDGWPVDETRYADGKVARDAAAWEHVETFLTHGPEVLAGVRATAQPADYLDGAISADLLRLRGIDSVLARAGEIRREWDQVIALMEGSMPGSRELYEERAREIRNSEGWHYADELGYSGAALARAADHLTDRIGVAQSAHTGRVQAALARSASGQRGASPTSPPASAASDPSAARRSR
;
A
#
# COMPACT_ATOMS: atom_id res chain seq x y z
N MET A 1 48.58 34.24 -8.45
CA MET A 1 47.37 33.87 -9.22
C MET A 1 47.21 32.36 -9.18
N PRO A 2 46.31 31.83 -8.34
CA PRO A 2 45.57 30.63 -8.71
C PRO A 2 44.06 30.85 -8.56
N THR A 3 43.33 30.40 -9.58
CA THR A 3 41.88 30.45 -9.74
C THR A 3 41.18 29.36 -8.92
N SER A 4 40.16 29.76 -8.16
CA SER A 4 39.18 28.86 -7.51
C SER A 4 38.31 28.14 -8.56
N PRO A 5 37.82 26.92 -8.28
CA PRO A 5 36.74 26.33 -9.06
C PRO A 5 35.38 26.73 -8.47
N ASP A 6 34.52 27.23 -9.35
CA ASP A 6 33.11 27.54 -9.10
C ASP A 6 32.32 26.30 -8.70
N SER A 7 31.49 26.46 -7.67
CA SER A 7 30.47 25.49 -7.28
C SER A 7 29.22 25.75 -8.13
N SER A 8 29.01 24.92 -9.15
CA SER A 8 27.77 24.92 -9.92
C SER A 8 26.64 24.33 -9.09
N THR A 9 25.80 25.19 -8.52
CA THR A 9 24.47 24.80 -8.01
C THR A 9 23.54 24.66 -9.21
N SER A 10 23.15 23.43 -9.55
CA SER A 10 22.21 23.15 -10.64
C SER A 10 20.80 23.68 -10.29
N PRO A 11 20.20 24.59 -11.08
CA PRO A 11 18.87 25.16 -10.81
C PRO A 11 17.70 24.20 -11.10
N ASP A 12 17.95 23.09 -11.80
CA ASP A 12 16.90 22.19 -12.31
C ASP A 12 16.24 21.28 -11.26
N SER A 13 16.85 21.11 -10.07
CA SER A 13 16.27 20.26 -9.01
C SER A 13 15.10 20.94 -8.28
N GLN A 14 15.12 22.27 -8.20
CA GLN A 14 14.19 23.04 -7.38
C GLN A 14 12.72 22.97 -7.86
N PRO A 15 12.41 23.03 -9.17
CA PRO A 15 11.03 22.91 -9.65
C PRO A 15 10.44 21.52 -9.47
N GLN A 16 11.25 20.46 -9.58
CA GLN A 16 10.81 19.07 -9.46
C GLN A 16 10.48 18.70 -8.00
N ASP A 17 11.33 19.13 -7.05
CA ASP A 17 11.10 18.89 -5.62
C ASP A 17 9.77 19.54 -5.15
N THR A 18 9.41 20.70 -5.69
CA THR A 18 8.15 21.38 -5.33
C THR A 18 6.90 20.70 -5.89
N SER A 19 6.97 20.12 -7.09
CA SER A 19 5.82 19.44 -7.71
C SER A 19 5.58 18.08 -7.07
N GLU A 20 6.64 17.35 -6.72
CA GLU A 20 6.56 16.08 -5.98
C GLU A 20 6.02 16.29 -4.57
N GLN A 21 6.45 17.35 -3.87
CA GLN A 21 5.92 17.67 -2.55
C GLN A 21 4.44 18.09 -2.62
N ALA A 22 4.01 18.78 -3.68
CA ALA A 22 2.60 19.09 -3.90
C ALA A 22 1.77 17.82 -4.14
N ALA A 23 2.25 16.91 -5.00
CA ALA A 23 1.60 15.63 -5.26
C ALA A 23 1.53 14.77 -3.99
N TRP A 24 2.58 14.76 -3.18
CA TRP A 24 2.61 14.12 -1.87
C TRP A 24 1.50 14.63 -0.96
N ARG A 25 1.39 15.96 -0.76
CA ARG A 25 0.36 16.56 0.08
C ARG A 25 -1.05 16.18 -0.37
N VAL A 26 -1.30 16.17 -1.68
CA VAL A 26 -2.61 15.75 -2.23
C VAL A 26 -2.93 14.31 -1.86
N ARG A 27 -1.98 13.38 -2.03
CA ARG A 27 -2.18 11.97 -1.66
C ARG A 27 -2.39 11.80 -0.16
N VAL A 28 -1.61 12.49 0.67
CA VAL A 28 -1.76 12.45 2.12
C VAL A 28 -3.14 12.96 2.55
N GLN A 29 -3.60 14.07 1.98
CA GLN A 29 -4.94 14.61 2.26
C GLN A 29 -6.05 13.65 1.80
N ALA A 30 -5.88 12.98 0.66
CA ALA A 30 -6.82 11.98 0.19
C ALA A 30 -6.89 10.78 1.15
N LEU A 31 -5.76 10.29 1.66
CA LEU A 31 -5.72 9.21 2.65
C LEU A 31 -6.34 9.62 4.00
N ALA A 32 -6.08 10.85 4.47
CA ALA A 32 -6.71 11.38 5.67
C ALA A 32 -8.24 11.41 5.53
N SER A 33 -8.72 11.96 4.41
CA SER A 33 -10.16 12.06 4.12
C SER A 33 -10.79 10.68 3.96
N ALA A 34 -10.09 9.72 3.37
CA ALA A 34 -10.55 8.34 3.25
C ALA A 34 -10.68 7.66 4.62
N ALA A 35 -9.69 7.83 5.49
CA ALA A 35 -9.76 7.29 6.86
C ALA A 35 -10.93 7.87 7.65
N ASP A 36 -11.18 9.18 7.52
CA ASP A 36 -12.33 9.85 8.14
C ASP A 36 -13.65 9.33 7.58
N GLY A 37 -13.72 9.11 6.27
CA GLY A 37 -14.90 8.57 5.60
C GLY A 37 -15.28 7.16 6.06
N ILE A 38 -14.28 6.28 6.23
CA ILE A 38 -14.49 4.93 6.80
C ILE A 38 -15.05 5.03 8.21
N ARG A 39 -14.44 5.84 9.07
CA ARG A 39 -14.90 6.03 10.45
C ARG A 39 -16.32 6.59 10.50
N GLN A 40 -16.62 7.57 9.66
CA GLN A 40 -17.98 8.11 9.56
C GLN A 40 -19.00 7.07 9.07
N ALA A 41 -18.61 6.13 8.20
CA ALA A 41 -19.50 5.04 7.81
C ALA A 41 -19.82 4.14 9.01
N SER A 42 -18.81 3.78 9.83
CA SER A 42 -19.02 3.05 11.07
C SER A 42 -19.89 3.83 12.05
N ASP A 43 -19.51 5.07 12.39
CA ASP A 43 -20.20 5.89 13.37
C ASP A 43 -21.68 6.11 13.02
N ARG A 44 -22.00 6.30 11.73
CA ARG A 44 -23.39 6.43 11.26
C ARG A 44 -24.19 5.16 11.46
N TRP A 45 -23.56 4.00 11.25
CA TRP A 45 -24.20 2.70 11.46
C TRP A 45 -24.38 2.42 12.95
N ASP A 46 -23.34 2.61 13.75
CA ASP A 46 -23.36 2.39 15.19
C ASP A 46 -24.38 3.31 15.90
N ALA A 47 -24.62 4.51 15.37
CA ALA A 47 -25.64 5.42 15.88
C ALA A 47 -27.09 4.91 15.73
N VAL A 48 -27.35 3.96 14.82
CA VAL A 48 -28.70 3.47 14.51
C VAL A 48 -28.88 1.97 14.67
N SER A 49 -27.81 1.17 14.70
CA SER A 49 -27.86 -0.29 14.70
C SER A 49 -28.71 -0.85 15.83
N ASP A 50 -28.54 -0.30 17.03
CA ASP A 50 -29.21 -0.77 18.25
C ASP A 50 -30.72 -0.49 18.21
N SER A 51 -31.17 0.50 17.42
CA SER A 51 -32.59 0.78 17.24
C SER A 51 -33.35 -0.32 16.49
N TYR A 52 -32.62 -1.21 15.83
CA TYR A 52 -33.17 -2.38 15.14
C TYR A 52 -33.09 -3.66 15.97
N CYS A 53 -32.55 -3.60 17.19
CA CYS A 53 -32.33 -4.74 18.07
C CYS A 53 -33.27 -4.72 19.29
N ASP A 54 -33.46 -5.89 19.91
CA ASP A 54 -34.07 -6.02 21.22
C ASP A 54 -33.06 -5.73 22.36
N GLU A 55 -33.51 -5.88 23.61
CA GLU A 55 -32.70 -5.64 24.82
C GLU A 55 -31.49 -6.59 24.94
N ASP A 56 -31.54 -7.74 24.26
CA ASP A 56 -30.46 -8.73 24.20
C ASP A 56 -29.50 -8.48 23.02
N GLY A 57 -29.77 -7.44 22.20
CA GLY A 57 -28.97 -7.06 21.04
C GLY A 57 -29.27 -7.88 19.77
N TRP A 58 -30.35 -8.67 19.76
CA TRP A 58 -30.77 -9.41 18.57
C TRP A 58 -31.61 -8.54 17.64
N PRO A 59 -31.32 -8.52 16.32
CA PRO A 59 -32.12 -7.76 15.38
C PRO A 59 -33.59 -8.20 15.38
N VAL A 60 -34.50 -7.30 15.73
CA VAL A 60 -35.96 -7.49 15.60
C VAL A 60 -36.46 -7.07 14.22
N ASP A 61 -35.75 -6.15 13.57
CA ASP A 61 -35.92 -5.80 12.16
C ASP A 61 -34.69 -6.26 11.37
N GLU A 62 -34.67 -7.56 11.06
CA GLU A 62 -33.54 -8.20 10.36
C GLU A 62 -33.25 -7.56 9.00
N THR A 63 -34.30 -7.12 8.28
CA THR A 63 -34.15 -6.50 6.97
C THR A 63 -33.44 -5.16 7.08
N ARG A 64 -33.93 -4.24 7.91
CA ARG A 64 -33.26 -2.94 8.08
C ARG A 64 -31.88 -3.07 8.68
N TYR A 65 -31.68 -4.06 9.56
CA TYR A 65 -30.36 -4.33 10.10
C TYR A 65 -29.37 -4.81 9.03
N ALA A 66 -29.80 -5.72 8.15
CA ALA A 66 -28.98 -6.20 7.03
C ALA A 66 -28.70 -5.09 6.01
N ASP A 67 -29.72 -4.33 5.61
CA ASP A 67 -29.60 -3.24 4.65
C ASP A 67 -28.66 -2.14 5.16
N GLY A 68 -28.72 -1.83 6.46
CA GLY A 68 -27.84 -0.86 7.10
C GLY A 68 -26.37 -1.29 7.07
N LYS A 69 -26.07 -2.58 7.30
CA LYS A 69 -24.70 -3.11 7.12
C LYS A 69 -24.24 -3.02 5.67
N VAL A 70 -25.10 -3.35 4.71
CA VAL A 70 -24.78 -3.23 3.28
C VAL A 70 -24.43 -1.78 2.91
N ALA A 71 -25.22 -0.81 3.38
CA ALA A 71 -24.96 0.61 3.15
C ALA A 71 -23.65 1.08 3.80
N ARG A 72 -23.37 0.65 5.03
CA ARG A 72 -22.11 0.93 5.73
C ARG A 72 -20.91 0.39 4.96
N ASP A 73 -20.96 -0.88 4.59
CA ASP A 73 -19.86 -1.58 3.92
C ASP A 73 -19.59 -0.95 2.55
N ALA A 74 -20.64 -0.58 1.82
CA ALA A 74 -20.52 0.14 0.55
C ALA A 74 -19.86 1.51 0.72
N ALA A 75 -20.31 2.33 1.68
CA ALA A 75 -19.73 3.64 1.95
C ALA A 75 -18.24 3.53 2.37
N ALA A 76 -17.89 2.55 3.20
CA ALA A 76 -16.52 2.33 3.61
C ALA A 76 -15.62 1.90 2.43
N TRP A 77 -16.14 1.05 1.53
CA TRP A 77 -15.36 0.55 0.40
C TRP A 77 -14.94 1.63 -0.60
N GLU A 78 -15.76 2.67 -0.81
CA GLU A 78 -15.39 3.83 -1.64
C GLU A 78 -14.08 4.49 -1.15
N HIS A 79 -13.87 4.51 0.16
CA HIS A 79 -12.66 5.04 0.77
C HIS A 79 -11.49 4.04 0.74
N VAL A 80 -11.77 2.73 0.78
CA VAL A 80 -10.75 1.70 0.56
C VAL A 80 -10.11 1.83 -0.82
N GLU A 81 -10.88 2.12 -1.86
CA GLU A 81 -10.35 2.37 -3.22
C GLU A 81 -9.26 3.45 -3.20
N THR A 82 -9.45 4.52 -2.43
CA THR A 82 -8.46 5.60 -2.26
C THR A 82 -7.17 5.10 -1.61
N PHE A 83 -7.28 4.23 -0.60
CA PHE A 83 -6.11 3.57 -0.01
C PHE A 83 -5.40 2.64 -0.99
N LEU A 84 -6.13 1.91 -1.83
CA LEU A 84 -5.52 1.06 -2.85
C LEU A 84 -4.80 1.87 -3.93
N THR A 85 -5.27 3.09 -4.23
CA THR A 85 -4.61 3.99 -5.20
C THR A 85 -3.37 4.66 -4.62
N HIS A 86 -3.40 5.16 -3.38
CA HIS A 86 -2.35 6.04 -2.84
C HIS A 86 -1.55 5.44 -1.68
N GLY A 87 -2.14 4.51 -0.92
CA GLY A 87 -1.59 3.94 0.30
C GLY A 87 -0.20 3.32 0.14
N PRO A 88 0.02 2.44 -0.86
CA PRO A 88 1.33 1.80 -1.05
C PRO A 88 2.48 2.80 -1.27
N GLU A 89 2.25 3.84 -2.08
CA GLU A 89 3.27 4.84 -2.39
C GLU A 89 3.55 5.75 -1.18
N VAL A 90 2.50 6.19 -0.47
CA VAL A 90 2.65 6.99 0.75
C VAL A 90 3.36 6.17 1.85
N LEU A 91 3.00 4.91 2.03
CA LEU A 91 3.66 4.02 2.99
C LEU A 91 5.14 3.82 2.68
N ALA A 92 5.49 3.61 1.41
CA ALA A 92 6.88 3.51 0.98
C ALA A 92 7.64 4.81 1.24
N GLY A 93 7.03 5.97 0.94
CA GLY A 93 7.62 7.29 1.22
C GLY A 93 7.87 7.54 2.70
N VAL A 94 6.89 7.21 3.57
CA VAL A 94 7.04 7.30 5.03
C VAL A 94 8.22 6.45 5.49
N ARG A 95 8.32 5.19 5.05
CA ARG A 95 9.41 4.28 5.43
C ARG A 95 10.78 4.74 4.94
N ALA A 96 10.85 5.31 3.74
CA ALA A 96 12.09 5.83 3.19
C ALA A 96 12.58 7.09 3.92
N THR A 97 11.66 7.87 4.49
CA THR A 97 11.93 9.20 5.05
C THR A 97 12.11 9.18 6.57
N ALA A 98 11.37 8.30 7.25
CA ALA A 98 11.46 8.13 8.70
C ALA A 98 12.87 7.75 9.14
N GLN A 99 13.34 8.40 10.19
CA GLN A 99 14.63 8.18 10.83
C GLN A 99 14.46 7.38 12.12
N PRO A 100 15.49 6.68 12.62
CA PRO A 100 15.40 5.94 13.88
C PRO A 100 14.89 6.78 15.07
N ALA A 101 15.22 8.07 15.12
CA ALA A 101 14.75 8.98 16.16
C ALA A 101 13.23 9.19 16.16
N ASP A 102 12.58 9.11 15.00
CA ASP A 102 11.11 9.26 14.88
C ASP A 102 10.36 8.12 15.61
N TYR A 103 11.01 6.97 15.82
CA TYR A 103 10.42 5.78 16.48
C TYR A 103 10.58 5.74 17.99
N LEU A 104 11.50 6.52 18.58
CA LEU A 104 11.91 6.35 19.98
C LEU A 104 11.08 7.18 20.98
N ASP A 105 10.78 8.44 20.65
CA ASP A 105 9.84 9.31 21.40
C ASP A 105 9.46 10.55 20.57
N GLY A 106 9.33 10.35 19.25
CA GLY A 106 9.02 11.43 18.30
C GLY A 106 7.52 11.74 18.27
N ALA A 107 7.17 12.91 17.73
CA ALA A 107 5.79 13.36 17.54
C ALA A 107 4.91 12.37 16.73
N ILE A 108 5.53 11.50 15.95
CA ILE A 108 4.87 10.47 15.14
C ILE A 108 5.16 9.03 15.59
N SER A 109 5.82 8.82 16.73
CA SER A 109 6.24 7.48 17.18
C SER A 109 5.06 6.51 17.31
N ALA A 110 3.98 6.93 17.97
CA ALA A 110 2.75 6.15 18.12
C ALA A 110 2.09 5.84 16.77
N ASP A 111 2.12 6.79 15.83
CA ASP A 111 1.56 6.59 14.50
C ASP A 111 2.40 5.62 13.67
N LEU A 112 3.73 5.71 13.73
CA LEU A 112 4.63 4.75 13.09
C LEU A 112 4.48 3.32 13.64
N LEU A 113 4.25 3.17 14.95
CA LEU A 113 3.96 1.87 15.55
C LEU A 113 2.65 1.27 15.04
N ARG A 114 1.62 2.11 14.82
CA ARG A 114 0.33 1.69 14.24
C ARG A 114 0.42 1.28 12.78
N LEU A 115 1.49 1.61 12.07
CA LEU A 115 1.72 1.14 10.68
C LEU A 115 2.18 -0.32 10.63
N ARG A 116 2.43 -0.97 11.77
CA ARG A 116 2.80 -2.38 11.79
C ARG A 116 1.63 -3.22 11.26
N GLY A 117 1.86 -3.92 10.15
CA GLY A 117 0.84 -4.79 9.54
C GLY A 117 -0.02 -4.12 8.46
N ILE A 118 0.12 -2.81 8.23
CA ILE A 118 -0.67 -2.10 7.20
C ILE A 118 -0.42 -2.63 5.78
N ASP A 119 0.77 -3.20 5.49
CA ASP A 119 1.02 -3.86 4.19
C ASP A 119 0.06 -5.03 3.98
N SER A 120 -0.17 -5.85 5.02
CA SER A 120 -1.04 -7.02 4.94
C SER A 120 -2.49 -6.60 4.74
N VAL A 121 -2.91 -5.51 5.40
CA VAL A 121 -4.24 -4.93 5.22
C VAL A 121 -4.43 -4.42 3.78
N LEU A 122 -3.50 -3.62 3.27
CA LEU A 122 -3.54 -3.10 1.89
C LEU A 122 -3.46 -4.22 0.85
N ALA A 123 -2.61 -5.21 1.07
CA ALA A 123 -2.47 -6.36 0.17
C ALA A 123 -3.78 -7.13 0.10
N ARG A 124 -4.40 -7.42 1.25
CA ARG A 124 -5.61 -8.22 1.31
C ARG A 124 -6.85 -7.49 0.80
N ALA A 125 -6.99 -6.19 1.09
CA ALA A 125 -8.01 -5.37 0.44
C ALA A 125 -7.84 -5.32 -1.09
N GLY A 126 -6.59 -5.22 -1.56
CA GLY A 126 -6.28 -5.25 -2.98
C GLY A 126 -6.55 -6.61 -3.65
N GLU A 127 -6.34 -7.71 -2.94
CA GLU A 127 -6.72 -9.06 -3.38
C GLU A 127 -8.23 -9.17 -3.54
N ILE A 128 -9.00 -8.79 -2.53
CA ILE A 128 -10.47 -8.80 -2.58
C ILE A 128 -10.98 -8.01 -3.79
N ARG A 129 -10.46 -6.79 -4.02
CA ARG A 129 -10.83 -6.00 -5.21
C ARG A 129 -10.58 -6.79 -6.51
N ARG A 130 -9.38 -7.34 -6.67
CA ARG A 130 -8.98 -8.06 -7.89
C ARG A 130 -9.75 -9.37 -8.08
N GLU A 131 -10.03 -10.10 -7.00
CA GLU A 131 -10.82 -11.34 -7.04
C GLU A 131 -12.22 -11.03 -7.58
N TRP A 132 -12.86 -9.97 -7.08
CA TRP A 132 -14.19 -9.58 -7.53
C TRP A 132 -14.21 -8.96 -8.94
N ASP A 133 -13.19 -8.20 -9.33
CA ASP A 133 -13.02 -7.74 -10.72
C ASP A 133 -12.97 -8.94 -11.69
N GLN A 134 -12.25 -10.02 -11.32
CA GLN A 134 -12.18 -11.25 -12.10
C GLN A 134 -13.50 -12.01 -12.13
N VAL A 135 -14.22 -12.08 -11.01
CA VAL A 135 -15.56 -12.73 -10.94
C VAL A 135 -16.54 -12.02 -11.88
N ILE A 136 -16.61 -10.69 -11.84
CA ILE A 136 -17.48 -9.91 -12.72
C ILE A 136 -17.10 -10.11 -14.20
N ALA A 137 -15.80 -10.07 -14.52
CA ALA A 137 -15.33 -10.28 -15.88
C ALA A 137 -15.63 -11.71 -16.41
N LEU A 138 -15.45 -12.73 -15.57
CA LEU A 138 -15.75 -14.12 -15.91
C LEU A 138 -17.25 -14.34 -16.14
N MET A 139 -18.08 -13.75 -15.28
CA MET A 139 -19.53 -13.82 -15.35
C MET A 139 -20.03 -13.18 -16.67
N GLU A 140 -19.58 -11.97 -16.99
CA GLU A 140 -19.94 -11.29 -18.24
C GLU A 140 -19.45 -12.05 -19.48
N GLY A 141 -18.23 -12.60 -19.44
CA GLY A 141 -17.69 -13.40 -20.54
C GLY A 141 -18.43 -14.72 -20.78
N SER A 142 -18.98 -15.31 -19.71
CA SER A 142 -19.69 -16.61 -19.76
C SER A 142 -21.19 -16.44 -20.07
N MET A 143 -21.79 -15.33 -19.64
CA MET A 143 -23.18 -14.96 -19.89
C MET A 143 -23.25 -13.45 -20.16
N PRO A 144 -23.18 -13.01 -21.43
CA PRO A 144 -23.28 -11.59 -21.78
C PRO A 144 -24.57 -10.96 -21.25
N GLY A 145 -24.46 -9.78 -20.64
CA GLY A 145 -25.56 -9.07 -19.98
C GLY A 145 -25.86 -9.54 -18.55
N SER A 146 -25.17 -10.57 -18.05
CA SER A 146 -25.34 -11.02 -16.65
C SER A 146 -24.81 -9.99 -15.64
N ARG A 147 -23.87 -9.13 -16.04
CA ARG A 147 -23.39 -8.04 -15.20
C ARG A 147 -24.52 -7.14 -14.71
N GLU A 148 -25.46 -6.77 -15.59
CA GLU A 148 -26.60 -5.91 -15.23
C GLU A 148 -27.49 -6.54 -14.14
N LEU A 149 -27.51 -7.87 -14.05
CA LEU A 149 -28.34 -8.61 -13.10
C LEU A 149 -27.65 -8.84 -11.75
N TYR A 150 -26.32 -8.93 -11.72
CA TYR A 150 -25.58 -9.42 -10.55
C TYR A 150 -24.52 -8.47 -10.00
N GLU A 151 -24.21 -7.37 -10.68
CA GLU A 151 -23.13 -6.46 -10.26
C GLU A 151 -23.39 -5.85 -8.88
N GLU A 152 -24.62 -5.46 -8.57
CA GLU A 152 -24.98 -4.94 -7.25
C GLU A 152 -24.72 -5.97 -6.16
N ARG A 153 -25.27 -7.18 -6.32
CA ARG A 153 -25.07 -8.27 -5.37
C ARG A 153 -23.60 -8.66 -5.22
N ALA A 154 -22.83 -8.65 -6.30
CA ALA A 154 -21.39 -8.92 -6.26
C ALA A 154 -20.64 -7.85 -5.45
N ARG A 155 -21.00 -6.57 -5.60
CA ARG A 155 -20.42 -5.47 -4.80
C ARG A 155 -20.78 -5.61 -3.32
N GLU A 156 -22.02 -5.97 -2.98
CA GLU A 156 -22.42 -6.20 -1.59
C GLU A 156 -21.54 -7.26 -0.92
N ILE A 157 -21.32 -8.40 -1.59
CA ILE A 157 -20.51 -9.50 -1.05
C ILE A 157 -19.06 -9.04 -0.89
N ARG A 158 -18.46 -8.42 -1.92
CA ARG A 158 -17.10 -7.86 -1.85
C ARG A 158 -16.93 -6.91 -0.67
N ASN A 159 -17.87 -5.98 -0.51
CA ASN A 159 -17.78 -4.96 0.52
C ASN A 159 -17.92 -5.59 1.92
N SER A 160 -18.78 -6.60 2.06
CA SER A 160 -18.93 -7.36 3.31
C SER A 160 -17.67 -8.17 3.66
N GLU A 161 -17.07 -8.87 2.69
CA GLU A 161 -15.77 -9.55 2.86
C GLU A 161 -14.64 -8.56 3.17
N GLY A 162 -14.73 -7.36 2.58
CA GLY A 162 -13.79 -6.26 2.72
C GLY A 162 -13.89 -5.48 4.03
N TRP A 163 -15.01 -5.60 4.76
CA TRP A 163 -15.33 -4.74 5.90
C TRP A 163 -14.22 -4.70 6.95
N HIS A 164 -13.69 -5.86 7.34
CA HIS A 164 -12.62 -5.91 8.34
C HIS A 164 -11.38 -5.11 7.92
N TYR A 165 -11.00 -5.18 6.63
CA TYR A 165 -9.85 -4.43 6.12
C TYR A 165 -10.16 -2.94 5.96
N ALA A 166 -11.41 -2.59 5.66
CA ALA A 166 -11.86 -1.21 5.66
C ALA A 166 -11.70 -0.60 7.06
N ASP A 167 -12.23 -1.25 8.10
CA ASP A 167 -12.15 -0.80 9.50
C ASP A 167 -10.69 -0.60 9.95
N GLU A 168 -9.82 -1.58 9.68
CA GLU A 168 -8.38 -1.47 9.97
C GLU A 168 -7.71 -0.30 9.22
N LEU A 169 -8.12 0.00 7.98
CA LEU A 169 -7.64 1.18 7.25
C LEU A 169 -8.19 2.50 7.83
N GLY A 170 -9.39 2.50 8.40
CA GLY A 170 -9.91 3.64 9.15
C GLY A 170 -9.00 4.05 10.31
N TYR A 171 -8.42 3.08 11.01
CA TYR A 171 -7.51 3.32 12.12
C TYR A 171 -6.05 3.51 11.70
N SER A 172 -5.46 2.50 11.06
CA SER A 172 -4.04 2.50 10.67
C SER A 172 -3.75 3.45 9.52
N GLY A 173 -4.72 3.66 8.61
CA GLY A 173 -4.61 4.62 7.52
C GLY A 173 -4.66 6.08 7.98
N ALA A 174 -5.41 6.40 9.05
CA ALA A 174 -5.35 7.71 9.68
C ALA A 174 -3.96 7.98 10.28
N ALA A 175 -3.34 6.96 10.90
CA ALA A 175 -1.96 7.05 11.39
C ALA A 175 -0.97 7.23 10.23
N LEU A 176 -1.17 6.55 9.10
CA LEU A 176 -0.34 6.71 7.90
C LEU A 176 -0.39 8.16 7.40
N ALA A 177 -1.59 8.73 7.29
CA ALA A 177 -1.75 10.10 6.82
C ALA A 177 -1.06 11.12 7.75
N ARG A 178 -1.20 10.99 9.07
CA ARG A 178 -0.52 11.89 10.04
C ARG A 178 1.00 11.75 10.01
N ALA A 179 1.51 10.52 9.98
CA ALA A 179 2.94 10.28 9.85
C ALA A 179 3.49 10.85 8.53
N ALA A 180 2.76 10.67 7.43
CA ALA A 180 3.12 11.18 6.12
C ALA A 180 3.10 12.72 6.05
N ASP A 181 2.10 13.35 6.67
CA ASP A 181 1.99 14.81 6.75
C ASP A 181 3.20 15.40 7.49
N HIS A 182 3.54 14.83 8.66
CA HIS A 182 4.71 15.24 9.45
C HIS A 182 6.04 15.08 8.69
N LEU A 183 6.12 14.13 7.76
CA LEU A 183 7.32 13.85 6.97
C LEU A 183 7.39 14.67 5.68
N THR A 184 6.37 15.46 5.34
CA THR A 184 6.24 16.18 4.07
C THR A 184 7.46 17.02 3.71
N ASP A 185 8.08 17.70 4.68
CA ASP A 185 9.25 18.56 4.44
C ASP A 185 10.53 17.77 4.15
N ARG A 186 10.54 16.47 4.43
CA ARG A 186 11.70 15.58 4.22
C ARG A 186 11.61 14.74 2.94
N ILE A 187 10.44 14.68 2.29
CA ILE A 187 10.14 13.81 1.14
C ILE A 187 11.02 14.13 -0.08
N GLY A 188 11.19 15.41 -0.44
CA GLY A 188 12.02 15.81 -1.59
C GLY A 188 13.50 15.44 -1.40
N VAL A 189 14.04 15.71 -0.22
CA VAL A 189 15.46 15.42 0.12
C VAL A 189 15.76 13.92 0.10
N ALA A 190 14.85 13.10 0.63
CA ALA A 190 15.03 11.66 0.69
C ALA A 190 14.97 10.98 -0.69
N GLN A 191 14.08 11.47 -1.58
CA GLN A 191 13.94 10.95 -2.93
C GLN A 191 15.14 11.30 -3.82
N SER A 192 15.65 12.54 -3.79
CA SER A 192 16.86 12.91 -4.55
C SER A 192 18.07 12.06 -4.11
N ALA A 193 18.20 11.80 -2.80
CA ALA A 193 19.26 10.95 -2.26
C ALA A 193 19.10 9.46 -2.63
N HIS A 194 17.87 8.96 -2.79
CA HIS A 194 17.61 7.60 -3.26
C HIS A 194 17.94 7.46 -4.75
N THR A 195 17.45 8.37 -5.59
CA THR A 195 17.73 8.40 -7.04
C THR A 195 19.22 8.50 -7.31
N GLY A 196 19.94 9.36 -6.57
CA GLY A 196 21.41 9.44 -6.67
C GLY A 196 22.12 8.13 -6.31
N ARG A 197 21.65 7.40 -5.28
CA ARG A 197 22.21 6.09 -4.90
C ARG A 197 21.91 5.01 -5.95
N VAL A 198 20.72 4.99 -6.52
CA VAL A 198 20.34 4.05 -7.59
C VAL A 198 21.17 4.31 -8.85
N GLN A 199 21.31 5.58 -9.26
CA GLN A 199 22.17 5.94 -10.39
C GLN A 199 23.65 5.58 -10.14
N ALA A 200 24.16 5.83 -8.93
CA ALA A 200 25.52 5.43 -8.56
C ALA A 200 25.72 3.89 -8.53
N ALA A 201 24.69 3.13 -8.12
CA ALA A 201 24.72 1.67 -8.20
C ALA A 201 24.70 1.17 -9.66
N LEU A 202 23.85 1.75 -10.51
CA LEU A 202 23.79 1.43 -11.93
C LEU A 202 25.11 1.76 -12.67
N ALA A 203 25.71 2.91 -12.38
CA ALA A 203 27.00 3.30 -12.96
C ALA A 203 28.14 2.36 -12.56
N ARG A 204 28.16 1.89 -11.30
CA ARG A 204 29.12 0.86 -10.84
C ARG A 204 28.92 -0.47 -11.55
N SER A 205 27.67 -0.92 -11.73
CA SER A 205 27.35 -2.15 -12.45
C SER A 205 27.73 -2.08 -13.93
N ALA A 206 27.48 -0.95 -14.59
CA ALA A 206 27.87 -0.72 -15.98
C ALA A 206 29.40 -0.65 -16.16
N SER A 207 30.12 -0.12 -15.18
CA SER A 207 31.59 -0.07 -15.18
C SER A 207 32.22 -1.45 -14.89
N GLY A 208 31.58 -2.28 -14.06
CA GLY A 208 32.02 -3.65 -13.77
C GLY A 208 31.86 -4.62 -14.95
N GLN A 209 30.90 -4.38 -15.86
CA GLN A 209 30.72 -5.19 -17.07
C GLN A 209 31.79 -4.97 -18.14
N ARG A 210 32.57 -3.88 -18.10
CA ARG A 210 33.67 -3.64 -19.07
C ARG A 210 35.00 -4.30 -18.69
N GLY A 211 35.10 -4.98 -17.54
CA GLY A 211 36.35 -5.58 -17.06
C GLY A 211 36.42 -7.11 -17.08
N ALA A 212 35.32 -7.82 -17.35
CA ALA A 212 35.29 -9.28 -17.31
C ALA A 212 35.31 -9.87 -18.74
N SER A 213 36.52 -10.16 -19.23
CA SER A 213 36.68 -11.13 -20.33
C SER A 213 36.07 -12.47 -19.90
N PRO A 214 35.26 -13.15 -20.74
CA PRO A 214 34.72 -14.45 -20.38
C PRO A 214 35.89 -15.44 -20.31
N THR A 215 36.22 -15.85 -19.10
CA THR A 215 37.09 -17.01 -18.90
C THR A 215 36.25 -18.24 -19.21
N SER A 216 36.59 -18.92 -20.30
CA SER A 216 35.96 -20.18 -20.69
C SER A 216 35.90 -21.15 -19.50
N PRO A 217 34.77 -21.85 -19.26
CA PRO A 217 34.71 -22.86 -18.23
C PRO A 217 35.64 -24.04 -18.59
N PRO A 218 36.43 -24.59 -17.64
CA PRO A 218 37.17 -25.82 -17.90
C PRO A 218 36.20 -27.00 -18.05
N ALA A 219 36.52 -27.87 -19.00
CA ALA A 219 35.76 -29.05 -19.39
C ALA A 219 35.59 -30.05 -18.23
N SER A 220 34.40 -30.66 -18.13
CA SER A 220 34.11 -31.79 -17.25
C SER A 220 35.00 -32.99 -17.59
N ALA A 221 35.82 -33.43 -16.63
CA ALA A 221 36.43 -34.75 -16.68
C ALA A 221 35.46 -35.76 -16.05
N ALA A 222 34.82 -36.55 -16.90
CA ALA A 222 34.22 -37.82 -16.51
C ALA A 222 35.32 -38.89 -16.46
N SER A 223 35.44 -39.62 -15.34
CA SER A 223 35.98 -40.99 -15.28
C SER A 223 35.72 -41.58 -13.88
N ASP A 224 34.64 -42.34 -13.76
CA ASP A 224 34.60 -43.58 -12.96
C ASP A 224 35.03 -44.74 -13.90
N PRO A 225 35.42 -45.97 -13.47
CA PRO A 225 34.97 -46.67 -12.25
C PRO A 225 36.02 -47.57 -11.53
N SER A 226 35.71 -48.09 -10.33
CA SER A 226 35.66 -49.54 -10.04
C SER A 226 35.48 -49.89 -8.54
N ALA A 227 34.39 -50.60 -8.29
CA ALA A 227 34.05 -51.58 -7.26
C ALA A 227 35.15 -52.12 -6.30
N ALA A 228 34.78 -52.30 -5.01
CA ALA A 228 34.43 -53.62 -4.45
C ALA A 228 34.13 -53.60 -2.92
N ARG A 229 32.86 -53.90 -2.58
CA ARG A 229 32.39 -54.97 -1.66
C ARG A 229 33.04 -55.13 -0.26
N ARG A 230 32.24 -54.99 0.81
CA ARG A 230 31.79 -56.12 1.67
C ARG A 230 30.83 -55.67 2.79
N SER A 231 29.77 -56.46 2.93
CA SER A 231 28.73 -56.43 3.95
C SER A 231 29.19 -57.02 5.28
N ARG A 232 28.62 -56.52 6.39
CA ARG A 232 28.01 -57.36 7.43
C ARG A 232 26.94 -56.57 8.15
#